data_AF-A0A3E0HIL1-F1
#
_entry.id   AF-A0A3E0HIL1-F1
#
_cell.length_a   1.000
_cell.length_b   1.000
_cell.length_c   1.000
_cell.angle_alpha   90.00
_cell.angle_beta   90.00
_cell.angle_gamma   90.00
#
_symmetry.space_group_name_H-M   'P 1'
#
loop_
_entity.id
_entity.type
_entity.pdbx_description
1 polymer ?
#
loop_
_entity_poly.entity_id
_entity_poly.type
_entity_poly.pdbx_seq_one_letter_code
_entity_poly.pdbx_strand_id
1 'polypeptide(L)'
;MDNSRRARAGPATCGPRRIPDPSDARARLVTVTPKGMGLVELGIPVIRAIGTAWENTLGRARMRQLKETLTALRAITDPFHDADS
;
A
#
# COMPACT_ATOMS: atom_id res chain seq x y z
N MET A 1 -5.97 -38.38 -11.77
CA MET A 1 -6.94 -37.27 -11.87
C MET A 1 -6.14 -35.99 -11.98
N ASP A 2 -6.07 -35.47 -13.21
CA ASP A 2 -5.33 -34.27 -13.60
C ASP A 2 -6.14 -33.02 -13.23
N ASN A 3 -5.60 -32.16 -12.36
CA ASN A 3 -6.24 -30.91 -11.94
C ASN A 3 -5.76 -29.72 -12.80
N SER A 4 -5.63 -29.94 -14.10
CA SER A 4 -5.39 -28.90 -15.10
C SER A 4 -6.68 -28.11 -15.38
N ARG A 5 -7.19 -27.37 -14.39
CA ARG A 5 -8.22 -26.35 -14.65
C ARG A 5 -7.55 -25.03 -15.04
N ARG A 6 -7.49 -24.84 -16.36
CA ARG A 6 -7.29 -23.59 -17.09
C ARG A 6 -7.68 -22.35 -16.27
N ALA A 7 -6.68 -21.56 -15.87
CA ALA A 7 -6.88 -20.15 -15.59
C ALA A 7 -7.31 -19.48 -16.91
N ARG A 8 -8.63 -19.30 -17.09
CA ARG A 8 -9.14 -18.43 -18.15
C ARG A 8 -8.70 -17.00 -17.82
N ALA A 9 -7.75 -16.48 -18.60
CA ALA A 9 -7.41 -15.07 -18.61
C ALA A 9 -8.64 -14.28 -19.08
N GLY A 10 -9.38 -13.70 -18.14
CA GLY A 10 -10.33 -12.63 -18.43
C GLY A 10 -9.59 -11.38 -18.92
N PRO A 11 -10.31 -10.35 -19.42
CA PRO A 11 -9.69 -9.14 -19.95
C PRO A 11 -8.71 -8.55 -18.94
N ALA A 12 -7.63 -7.93 -19.41
CA ALA A 12 -6.56 -7.35 -18.60
C ALA A 12 -7.12 -6.33 -17.59
N THR A 13 -7.55 -6.81 -16.43
CA THR A 13 -8.08 -6.00 -15.35
C THR A 13 -6.96 -5.11 -14.85
N CYS A 14 -7.19 -3.80 -14.87
CA CYS A 14 -6.28 -2.79 -14.34
C CYS A 14 -6.03 -2.88 -12.82
N GLY A 15 -6.63 -3.86 -12.15
CA GLY A 15 -6.51 -4.09 -10.71
C GLY A 15 -5.23 -4.81 -10.30
N PRO A 16 -4.98 -4.93 -8.99
CA PRO A 16 -3.82 -5.61 -8.46
C PRO A 16 -3.77 -7.09 -8.88
N ARG A 17 -2.57 -7.61 -9.13
CA ARG A 17 -2.36 -9.04 -9.43
C ARG A 17 -2.28 -9.82 -8.10
N ARG A 18 -2.91 -10.98 -8.04
CA ARG A 18 -2.86 -11.88 -6.87
C ARG A 18 -2.10 -13.16 -7.23
N ILE A 19 -1.05 -13.49 -6.48
CA ILE A 19 -0.21 -14.68 -6.67
C ILE A 19 -0.36 -15.58 -5.43
N PRO A 20 -0.47 -16.91 -5.56
CA PRO A 20 -0.46 -17.80 -4.40
C PRO A 20 0.80 -17.60 -3.55
N ASP A 21 0.65 -17.64 -2.23
CA ASP A 21 1.81 -17.62 -1.33
C ASP A 21 2.48 -19.01 -1.30
N PRO A 22 3.80 -19.12 -1.51
CA PRO A 22 4.51 -20.40 -1.42
C PRO A 22 4.55 -21.00 -0.01
N SER A 23 4.32 -20.21 1.04
CA SER A 23 4.40 -20.62 2.45
C SER A 23 3.03 -20.97 3.04
N ASP A 24 1.94 -20.41 2.49
CA ASP A 24 0.56 -20.70 2.90
C ASP A 24 -0.34 -20.89 1.68
N ALA A 25 -0.79 -22.13 1.47
CA ALA A 25 -1.67 -22.51 0.36
C ALA A 25 -3.03 -21.80 0.36
N ARG A 26 -3.41 -21.13 1.47
CA ARG A 26 -4.64 -20.33 1.60
C ARG A 26 -4.40 -18.84 1.36
N ALA A 27 -3.17 -18.36 1.50
CA ALA A 27 -2.84 -16.95 1.35
C ALA A 27 -2.61 -16.57 -0.13
N ARG A 28 -2.84 -15.29 -0.42
CA ARG A 28 -2.53 -14.70 -1.74
C ARG A 28 -1.82 -13.37 -1.58
N LEU A 29 -0.65 -13.28 -2.19
CA LEU A 29 0.14 -12.06 -2.27
C LEU A 29 -0.49 -11.09 -3.27
N VAL A 30 -0.70 -9.85 -2.84
CA VAL A 30 -1.18 -8.76 -3.69
C VAL A 30 0.03 -8.01 -4.24
N THR A 31 0.24 -8.08 -5.55
CA THR A 31 1.36 -7.43 -6.24
C THR A 31 0.88 -6.27 -7.08
N VAL A 32 1.62 -5.16 -7.04
CA VAL A 32 1.39 -4.00 -7.90
C VAL A 32 1.60 -4.39 -9.37
N THR A 33 0.68 -4.01 -10.25
CA THR A 33 0.80 -4.26 -11.69
C THR A 33 1.69 -3.21 -12.36
N PRO A 34 2.22 -3.43 -13.57
CA PRO A 34 2.98 -2.40 -14.29
C PRO A 34 2.22 -1.07 -14.44
N LYS A 35 0.91 -1.15 -14.73
CA LYS A 35 0.04 0.03 -14.76
C LYS A 35 -0.09 0.69 -13.38
N GLY A 36 -0.26 -0.11 -12.33
CA GLY A 36 -0.27 0.39 -10.95
C GLY A 36 1.03 1.09 -10.57
N MET A 37 2.18 0.57 -11.01
CA MET A 37 3.48 1.19 -10.78
C MET A 37 3.56 2.56 -11.44
N GLY A 38 3.10 2.69 -12.69
CA GLY A 38 3.04 3.99 -13.36
C GLY A 38 2.17 5.02 -12.61
N LEU A 39 1.08 4.59 -11.96
CA LEU A 39 0.27 5.48 -11.12
C LEU A 39 1.00 5.89 -9.83
N VAL A 40 1.75 4.97 -9.21
CA VAL A 40 2.58 5.26 -8.03
C VAL A 40 3.66 6.27 -8.39
N GLU A 41 4.35 6.08 -9.52
CA GLU A 41 5.37 7.00 -10.02
C GLU A 41 4.82 8.42 -10.25
N LEU A 42 3.61 8.54 -10.78
CA LEU A 42 2.93 9.83 -10.95
C LEU A 42 2.48 10.45 -9.61
N GLY A 43 2.08 9.62 -8.64
CA GLY A 43 1.56 10.08 -7.35
C GLY A 43 2.63 10.53 -6.36
N ILE A 44 3.80 9.87 -6.36
CA ILE A 44 4.89 10.16 -5.41
C ILE A 44 5.30 11.65 -5.41
N PRO A 45 5.53 12.31 -6.56
CA PRO A 45 5.88 13.73 -6.59
C PRO A 45 4.84 14.63 -5.93
N VAL A 46 3.55 14.33 -6.09
CA VAL A 46 2.45 15.10 -5.50
C VAL A 46 2.46 14.96 -3.98
N ILE A 47 2.60 13.74 -3.47
CA ILE A 47 2.69 13.47 -2.03
C ILE A 47 3.90 14.19 -1.43
N ARG A 48 5.05 14.16 -2.11
CA ARG A 48 6.25 14.89 -1.69
C ARG A 48 6.04 16.40 -1.69
N ALA A 49 5.40 16.95 -2.72
CA ALA A 49 5.13 18.39 -2.79
C ALA A 49 4.27 18.87 -1.63
N ILE A 50 3.20 18.13 -1.29
CA ILE A 50 2.34 18.41 -0.13
C ILE A 50 3.15 18.32 1.17
N GLY A 51 3.93 17.25 1.35
CA GLY A 51 4.78 17.07 2.53
C GLY A 51 5.79 18.21 2.71
N THR A 52 6.43 18.64 1.62
CA THR A 52 7.36 19.78 1.60
C THR A 52 6.65 21.08 1.92
N ALA A 53 5.45 21.32 1.37
CA ALA A 53 4.67 22.51 1.68
C ALA A 53 4.36 22.60 3.18
N TRP A 54 3.93 21.49 3.78
CA TRP A 54 3.65 21.45 5.22
C TRP A 54 4.92 21.65 6.07
N GLU A 55 6.04 21.03 5.68
CA GLU A 55 7.32 21.22 6.39
C GLU A 55 7.82 22.67 6.29
N ASN A 56 7.63 23.33 5.14
CA ASN A 56 7.99 24.73 4.96
C ASN A 56 7.13 25.66 5.82
N THR A 57 5.84 25.34 6.00
CA THR A 57 4.93 26.14 6.84
C THR A 57 5.14 25.91 8.33
N LEU A 58 5.33 24.66 8.77
CA LEU A 58 5.40 24.29 10.19
C LEU A 58 6.83 24.29 10.74
N GLY A 59 7.82 24.08 9.87
CA GLY A 59 9.18 23.74 10.24
C GLY A 59 9.36 22.27 10.61
N ARG A 60 10.60 21.78 10.46
CA ARG A 60 10.98 20.37 10.67
C ARG A 60 10.59 19.80 12.04
N ALA A 61 10.79 20.57 13.10
CA ALA A 61 10.54 20.08 14.46
C ALA A 61 9.05 19.82 14.72
N ARG A 62 8.18 20.75 14.35
CA ARG A 62 6.72 20.61 14.50
C ARG A 62 6.16 19.57 13.55
N MET A 63 6.67 19.48 12.32
CA MET A 63 6.27 18.43 11.37
C MET A 63 6.59 17.02 11.91
N ARG A 64 7.75 16.85 12.58
CA ARG A 64 8.09 15.59 13.24
C ARG A 64 7.12 15.27 14.39
N GLN A 65 6.87 16.22 15.28
CA GLN A 65 5.92 16.04 16.39
C GLN A 65 4.51 15.70 15.90
N LEU A 66 4.07 16.31 14.81
CA LEU A 66 2.79 15.98 14.17
C LEU A 66 2.75 14.52 13.72
N LYS A 67 3.78 14.05 12.99
CA LYS A 67 3.87 12.66 12.53
C LYS A 67 3.88 11.67 13.68
N GLU A 68 4.64 11.95 14.74
CA GLU A 68 4.70 11.14 15.95
C GLU A 68 3.33 11.06 16.63
N THR A 69 2.64 12.20 16.76
CA THR A 69 1.31 12.27 17.37
C THR A 69 0.28 11.48 16.56
N LEU A 70 0.24 11.65 15.23
CA LEU A 70 -0.66 10.90 14.35
C LEU A 70 -0.37 9.39 14.39
N THR A 71 0.90 9.01 14.53
CA THR A 71 1.30 7.60 14.68
C THR A 71 0.82 7.03 16.01
N ALA A 72 0.93 7.79 17.11
CA ALA A 72 0.42 7.37 18.41
C ALA A 72 -1.11 7.22 18.41
N LEU A 73 -1.82 8.12 17.72
CA LEU A 73 -3.28 8.03 17.57
C LEU A 73 -3.72 6.80 16.75
N ARG A 74 -2.85 6.20 15.95
CA ARG A 74 -3.15 4.97 15.21
C ARG A 74 -3.57 3.83 16.14
N ALA A 75 -2.99 3.75 17.34
CA ALA A 75 -3.30 2.73 18.34
C ALA A 75 -4.78 2.71 18.77
N ILE A 76 -5.49 3.84 18.68
CA ILE A 76 -6.91 3.91 19.05
C ILE A 76 -7.83 4.05 17.84
N THR A 77 -7.29 4.37 16.66
CA THR A 77 -8.09 4.70 15.47
C THR A 77 -8.06 3.62 14.40
N ASP A 78 -7.00 2.82 14.31
CA ASP A 78 -6.87 1.78 13.29
C ASP A 78 -7.31 0.42 13.85
N PRO A 79 -8.42 -0.16 13.36
CA PRO A 79 -8.89 -1.48 13.80
C PRO A 79 -7.91 -2.62 13.53
N PHE A 80 -6.90 -2.40 12.68
CA PHE A 80 -5.91 -3.39 12.28
C PHE A 80 -4.50 -3.10 12.83
N HIS A 81 -4.34 -2.18 13.79
CA HIS A 81 -3.03 -1.83 14.32
C HIS A 81 -2.26 -3.00 14.96
N ASP A 82 -2.96 -4.05 15.43
CA ASP A 82 -2.38 -5.25 16.02
C ASP A 82 -2.19 -6.42 15.03
N ALA A 83 -2.72 -6.31 13.80
CA ALA A 83 -2.77 -7.42 12.85
C ALA A 83 -1.41 -7.77 12.21
N ASP A 84 -0.40 -6.91 12.41
CA ASP A 84 0.98 -7.06 11.90
C ASP A 84 1.98 -7.51 12.98
N SER A 85 1.51 -7.88 14.20
CA SER A 85 2.35 -8.35 15.32
C SER A 85 2.56 -9.87 15.34
#